data_AF-A0A095XU33-F1
#
_entry.id   AF-A0A095XU33-F1
#
_cell.length_a   1.000
_cell.length_b   1.000
_cell.length_c   1.000
_cell.angle_alpha   90.00
_cell.angle_beta   90.00
_cell.angle_gamma   90.00
#
_symmetry.space_group_name_H-M   'P 1'
#
loop_
_entity.id
_entity.type
_entity.pdbx_description
1 polymer ?
#
loop_
_entity_poly.entity_id
_entity_poly.type
_entity_poly.pdbx_seq_one_letter_code
_entity_poly.pdbx_strand_id
1 'polypeptide(L)' 'MCIHAGGETHIMRITMKQLEAMLNPAVFLRVHRSTLVNTGCITGAQTLDNGEFLLNLEGGAQLKVSRSYRERIRDFLSR' A
#
# COMPACT_ATOMS: atom_id res chain seq x y z
N MET A 1 -1.42 11.74 9.43
CA MET A 1 -1.70 10.72 8.40
C MET A 1 -2.40 11.37 7.24
N CYS A 2 -1.89 11.18 6.02
CA CYS A 2 -2.55 11.62 4.81
C CYS A 2 -3.28 10.41 4.20
N ILE A 3 -4.57 10.57 3.92
CA ILE A 3 -5.39 9.59 3.22
C ILE A 3 -5.67 10.15 1.83
N HIS A 4 -5.28 9.40 0.82
CA HIS A 4 -5.55 9.74 -0.58
C HIS A 4 -6.77 8.96 -1.04
N ALA A 5 -7.87 9.65 -1.35
CA ALA A 5 -9.14 9.04 -1.75
C ALA A 5 -9.88 9.96 -2.72
N GLY A 6 -10.39 9.41 -3.83
CA GLY A 6 -11.16 10.20 -4.80
C GLY A 6 -10.42 11.38 -5.43
N GLY A 7 -9.08 11.34 -5.47
CA GLY A 7 -8.24 12.46 -5.93
C GLY A 7 -7.99 13.55 -4.87
N GLU A 8 -8.57 13.42 -3.68
CA GLU A 8 -8.37 14.35 -2.56
C GLU A 8 -7.39 13.79 -1.52
N THR A 9 -6.86 14.68 -0.68
CA THR A 9 -6.02 14.31 0.46
C THR A 9 -6.65 14.78 1.76
N HIS A 10 -7.01 13.82 2.62
CA HIS A 10 -7.53 14.09 3.96
C HIS A 10 -6.46 13.90 5.02
N ILE A 11 -6.47 14.75 6.05
CA ILE A 11 -5.49 14.68 7.14
C ILE A 11 -6.15 14.15 8.41
N MET A 12 -5.60 13.05 8.94
CA MET A 12 -6.01 12.47 10.21
C MET A 12 -4.89 12.51 11.25
N ARG A 13 -5.25 12.77 12.51
CA ARG A 13 -4.34 12.80 13.66
C ARG A 13 -4.32 11.46 14.41
N ILE A 14 -3.85 10.41 13.73
CA ILE A 14 -3.69 9.07 14.29
C ILE A 14 -2.35 8.48 13.85
N THR A 15 -1.92 7.39 14.46
CA THR A 15 -0.73 6.62 14.05
C THR A 15 -1.05 5.63 12.92
N MET A 16 -0.01 5.16 12.22
CA MET A 16 -0.13 4.07 11.24
C MET A 16 -0.77 2.81 11.83
N LYS A 17 -0.41 2.45 13.06
CA LYS A 17 -0.92 1.26 13.74
C LYS A 17 -2.41 1.39 14.06
N GLN A 18 -2.83 2.58 14.50
CA GLN A 18 -4.25 2.88 14.72
C GLN A 18 -5.03 2.83 13.42
N LEU A 19 -4.51 3.44 12.34
CA LEU A 19 -5.14 3.38 11.03
C LEU A 19 -5.27 1.92 10.53
N GLU A 20 -4.21 1.12 10.63
CA GLU A 20 -4.23 -0.30 10.24
C GLU A 20 -5.30 -1.09 11.02
N ALA A 21 -5.47 -0.82 12.31
CA ALA A 21 -6.47 -1.49 13.14
C ALA A 21 -7.93 -1.11 12.82
N MET A 22 -8.15 0.06 12.20
CA MET A 22 -9.47 0.55 11.80
C MET A 22 -9.90 0.04 10.41
N LEU A 23 -8.98 -0.53 9.63
CA LEU A 23 -9.20 -0.93 8.25
C LEU A 23 -9.38 -2.44 8.13
N ASN A 24 -10.18 -2.87 7.14
CA ASN A 24 -10.33 -4.29 6.85
C ASN A 24 -9.01 -4.87 6.30
N PRO A 25 -8.34 -5.81 6.98
CA PRO A 25 -7.06 -6.35 6.56
C PRO A 25 -7.13 -7.21 5.29
N ALA A 26 -8.33 -7.61 4.85
CA ALA A 26 -8.53 -8.29 3.57
C ALA A 26 -8.56 -7.32 2.38
N VAL A 27 -8.82 -6.04 2.63
CA VAL A 27 -8.91 -4.97 1.60
C VAL A 27 -7.71 -4.04 1.66
N PHE A 28 -7.16 -3.81 2.86
CA PHE A 28 -6.02 -2.91 3.05
C PHE A 28 -4.76 -3.69 3.38
N LEU A 29 -3.71 -3.42 2.60
CA LEU A 29 -2.42 -4.05 2.71
C LEU A 29 -1.37 -3.02 3.12
N ARG A 30 -0.55 -3.35 4.12
CA ARG A 30 0.58 -2.53 4.53
C ARG A 30 1.79 -2.86 3.67
N VAL A 31 2.30 -1.84 2.97
CA VAL A 31 3.36 -1.99 1.94
C VAL A 31 4.65 -1.28 2.32
N HIS A 32 4.56 -0.36 3.28
CA HIS A 32 5.70 0.34 3.85
C HIS A 32 5.41 0.65 5.33
N ARG A 33 6.45 0.99 6.10
CA ARG A 33 6.28 1.39 7.51
C ARG A 33 5.31 2.57 7.68
N SER A 34 5.15 3.39 6.64
CA SER A 34 4.30 4.59 6.60
C SER A 34 3.18 4.55 5.56
N THR A 35 2.93 3.40 4.92
CA THR A 35 1.98 3.33 3.80
C THR A 35 1.11 2.07 3.87
N LEU A 36 -0.20 2.28 3.82
CA LEU A 36 -1.24 1.29 3.63
C LEU A 36 -1.92 1.58 2.29
N VAL A 37 -2.32 0.55 1.56
CA VAL A 37 -2.99 0.68 0.27
C VAL A 37 -4.23 -0.19 0.21
N ASN A 38 -5.27 0.29 -0.45
CA ASN A 38 -6.41 -0.54 -0.83
C ASN A 38 -5.98 -1.46 -1.99
N THR A 39 -6.05 -2.77 -1.78
CA THR A 39 -5.64 -3.77 -2.78
C THR A 39 -6.47 -3.73 -4.05
N GLY A 40 -7.74 -3.31 -3.96
CA GLY A 40 -8.60 -3.13 -5.12
C GLY A 40 -8.17 -1.98 -6.04
N CYS A 41 -7.37 -1.03 -5.54
CA CYS A 41 -6.84 0.07 -6.33
C CYS A 41 -5.48 -0.27 -6.97
N ILE A 42 -4.93 -1.47 -6.78
CA ILE A 42 -3.65 -1.87 -7.37
C ILE A 42 -3.90 -2.33 -8.81
N THR A 43 -3.30 -1.64 -9.78
CA THR A 43 -3.42 -1.96 -11.21
C THR A 43 -2.26 -2.80 -11.73
N GLY A 44 -1.17 -2.88 -10.97
CA GLY A 44 -0.05 -3.77 -11.28
C GLY A 44 1.09 -3.64 -10.29
N ALA A 45 2.08 -4.52 -10.44
CA ALA A 45 3.31 -4.49 -9.67
C ALA A 45 4.51 -4.78 -10.57
N GLN A 46 5.62 -4.12 -10.29
CA GLN A 46 6.90 -4.33 -10.97
C GLN A 46 7.95 -4.72 -9.94
N THR A 47 8.81 -5.68 -10.28
CA THR A 47 9.99 -5.99 -9.47
C THR A 47 11.13 -5.07 -9.92
N LEU A 48 11.78 -4.41 -8.98
CA LEU A 48 12.95 -3.57 -9.21
C LEU A 48 14.23 -4.40 -9.06
N ASP A 49 15.34 -3.92 -9.63
CA ASP A 49 16.63 -4.64 -9.68
C ASP A 49 17.20 -5.01 -8.29
N ASN A 50 16.85 -4.24 -7.27
CA ASN A 50 17.22 -4.48 -5.88
C ASN A 50 16.28 -5.47 -5.15
N GLY A 51 15.32 -6.06 -5.87
CA GLY A 51 14.28 -6.94 -5.35
C GLY A 51 13.17 -6.22 -4.59
N GLU A 52 13.10 -4.90 -4.62
CA GLU A 52 11.93 -4.16 -4.12
C GLU A 52 10.79 -4.24 -5.13
N PHE A 53 9.56 -4.01 -4.67
CA PHE A 53 8.41 -3.92 -5.57
C PHE A 53 7.98 -2.48 -5.74
N LEU A 54 7.52 -2.14 -6.94
CA LEU A 54 6.83 -0.90 -7.25
C LEU A 54 5.38 -1.24 -7.59
N LEU A 55 4.44 -0.76 -6.78
CA LEU A 55 3.01 -0.92 -7.03
C LEU A 55 2.50 0.25 -7.87
N ASN A 56 1.73 -0.06 -8.90
CA ASN A 56 0.97 0.91 -9.67
C ASN A 56 -0.47 0.93 -9.15
N LEU A 57 -0.99 2.13 -8.90
CA LEU A 57 -2.36 2.33 -8.45
C LEU A 57 -3.24 2.94 -9.53
N GLU A 58 -4.55 2.78 -9.36
CA GLU A 58 -5.54 3.58 -10.07
C GLU A 58 -5.26 5.08 -9.85
N GLY A 59 -5.37 5.88 -10.91
CA GLY A 59 -4.97 7.29 -10.91
C GLY A 59 -3.47 7.53 -11.14
N GLY A 60 -2.68 6.48 -11.41
CA GLY A 60 -1.29 6.61 -11.87
C GLY A 60 -0.24 6.79 -10.76
N ALA A 61 -0.66 6.75 -9.48
CA ALA A 61 0.28 6.81 -8.37
C ALA A 61 1.14 5.54 -8.31
N GLN A 62 2.43 5.72 -7.98
CA GLN A 62 3.39 4.63 -7.83
C GLN A 62 3.92 4.57 -6.40
N LEU A 63 3.88 3.40 -5.78
CA LEU A 63 4.30 3.20 -4.39
C LEU A 63 5.41 2.15 -4.30
N LYS A 64 6.54 2.54 -3.71
CA LYS A 64 7.62 1.61 -3.37
C LYS A 64 7.24 0.76 -2.17
N VAL A 65 7.47 -0.54 -2.30
CA VAL A 65 7.32 -1.52 -1.23
C VAL A 65 8.63 -1.63 -0.49
N SER A 66 8.59 -1.55 0.84
CA SER A 66 9.79 -1.76 1.65
C SER A 66 10.19 -3.23 1.69
N ARG A 67 11.49 -3.50 1.82
CA ARG A 67 12.05 -4.85 1.93
C ARG A 67 11.34 -5.72 2.99
N SER A 68 10.98 -5.12 4.13
CA SER A 68 10.31 -5.83 5.23
C SER A 68 8.87 -6.25 4.91
N TYR A 69 8.23 -5.64 3.90
CA TYR A 69 6.87 -5.96 3.47
C TYR A 69 6.82 -6.73 2.14
N ARG A 70 7.99 -7.07 1.58
CA ARG A 70 8.13 -7.75 0.29
C ARG A 70 7.39 -9.09 0.24
N GLU A 71 7.57 -9.94 1.24
CA GLU A 71 6.92 -11.27 1.27
C GLU A 71 5.40 -11.15 1.26
N ARG A 72 4.86 -10.21 2.05
CA ARG A 72 3.41 -9.99 2.13
C ARG A 72 2.81 -9.52 0.80
N ILE A 73 3.57 -8.73 0.02
CA ILE A 73 3.17 -8.33 -1.34
C ILE A 73 3.28 -9.51 -2.30
N ARG A 74 4.36 -10.30 -2.20
CA ARG A 74 4.54 -11.48 -3.04
C ARG A 74 3.41 -12.48 -2.87
N ASP A 75 3.01 -12.75 -1.62
CA ASP A 75 1.88 -13.62 -1.29
C ASP A 75 0.53 -13.07 -1.77
N PHE A 76 0.42 -11.75 -1.90
CA PHE A 76 -0.77 -11.12 -2.48
C PHE A 76 -0.79 -11.25 -4.00
N LEU A 77 0.36 -11.08 -4.67
CA LEU A 77 0.49 -11.16 -6.13
C LEU A 77 0.47 -12.59 -6.67
N SER A 78 0.72 -13.60 -5.84
CA SER A 78 0.70 -15.02 -6.21
C SER A 78 -0.67 -15.69 -6.06
N ARG A 79 -1.66 -14.97 -5.53
CA ARG A 79 -3.06 -15.39 -5.43
C ARG A 79 -3.82 -15.04 -6.69
#